data_AF-A0A1E7G716-F1
#
_entry.id   AF-A0A1E7G716-F1
#
_cell.length_a   1.000
_cell.length_b   1.000
_cell.length_c   1.000
_cell.angle_alpha   90.00
_cell.angle_beta   90.00
_cell.angle_gamma   90.00
#
_symmetry.space_group_name_H-M   'P 1'
#
loop_
_entity.id
_entity.type
_entity.pdbx_description
1 polymer ?
#
loop_
_entity_poly.entity_id
_entity_poly.type
_entity_poly.pdbx_seq_one_letter_code
_entity_poly.pdbx_strand_id
1 'polypeptide(L)'
;MAELTKITRGMQNGAETINDNLEAINSELTSGGNVVHKTGDESIDGNKTFTGEIKQKNDVNWTYIPSSSNRAEYMRRGDTVTIRWDFTSEGTYDIALGALPVAHAPQKRVFKSIPEASATSALHVLQINAFLGGSPGAITLFKATTGAVFSGQESFVVI
;
A
#
# COMPACT_ATOMS: atom_id res chain seq x y z
N MET A 1 -13.21 -21.25 -20.24
CA MET A 1 -12.87 -22.67 -20.04
C MET A 1 -12.85 -23.26 -21.43
N ALA A 2 -11.78 -23.98 -21.75
CA ALA A 2 -11.54 -24.47 -23.09
C ALA A 2 -12.62 -25.48 -23.43
N GLU A 3 -13.28 -25.26 -24.57
CA GLU A 3 -14.24 -26.22 -25.10
C GLU A 3 -13.47 -27.34 -25.79
N LEU A 4 -13.45 -28.52 -25.17
CA LEU A 4 -12.69 -29.67 -25.66
C LEU A 4 -13.60 -30.62 -26.45
N THR A 5 -13.06 -31.17 -27.54
CA THR A 5 -13.76 -32.18 -28.32
C THR A 5 -13.56 -33.56 -27.70
N LYS A 6 -14.65 -34.30 -27.49
CA LYS A 6 -14.60 -35.64 -26.89
C LYS A 6 -13.81 -36.63 -27.76
N ILE A 7 -12.82 -37.29 -27.17
CA ILE A 7 -12.05 -38.35 -27.82
C ILE A 7 -12.76 -39.70 -27.65
N THR A 8 -12.91 -40.45 -28.75
CA THR A 8 -13.55 -41.77 -28.75
C THR A 8 -12.79 -42.76 -29.61
N ARG A 9 -12.88 -44.05 -29.25
CA ARG A 9 -12.24 -45.12 -30.01
C ARG A 9 -12.81 -45.21 -31.43
N GLY A 10 -11.93 -45.23 -32.43
CA GLY A 10 -12.31 -45.34 -33.84
C GLY A 10 -12.77 -44.03 -34.48
N MET A 11 -12.56 -42.88 -33.82
CA MET A 11 -12.87 -41.57 -34.42
C MET A 11 -11.94 -41.26 -35.59
N GLN A 12 -12.48 -40.60 -36.62
CA GLN A 12 -11.67 -39.95 -37.63
C GLN A 12 -10.99 -38.71 -37.03
N ASN A 13 -9.80 -38.38 -37.53
CA ASN A 13 -8.98 -37.23 -37.09
C ASN A 13 -8.64 -37.25 -35.59
N GLY A 14 -8.44 -38.45 -35.01
CA GLY A 14 -8.20 -38.59 -33.59
C GLY A 14 -6.91 -37.91 -33.12
N ALA A 15 -5.84 -37.96 -33.93
CA ALA A 15 -4.56 -37.34 -33.57
C ALA A 15 -4.65 -35.81 -33.58
N GLU A 16 -5.31 -35.25 -34.60
CA GLU A 16 -5.56 -33.83 -34.77
C GLU A 16 -6.43 -33.32 -33.63
N THR A 17 -7.54 -34.01 -33.34
CA THR A 17 -8.44 -33.62 -32.25
C THR A 17 -7.72 -33.64 -30.89
N ILE A 18 -6.83 -34.62 -30.67
CA ILE A 18 -5.99 -34.66 -29.47
C ILE A 18 -5.06 -33.45 -29.42
N ASN A 19 -4.39 -33.13 -30.52
CA ASN A 19 -3.48 -31.98 -30.60
C ASN A 19 -4.23 -30.66 -30.35
N ASP A 20 -5.36 -30.44 -31.01
CA ASP A 20 -6.18 -29.23 -30.86
C ASP A 20 -6.66 -29.06 -29.41
N ASN A 21 -7.09 -30.15 -28.76
CA ASN A 21 -7.46 -30.12 -27.35
C ASN A 21 -6.27 -29.75 -26.45
N LEU A 22 -5.09 -30.30 -26.71
CA LEU A 22 -3.88 -29.97 -25.93
C LEU A 22 -3.46 -28.52 -26.12
N GLU A 23 -3.54 -28.00 -27.34
CA GLU A 23 -3.26 -26.60 -27.64
C GLU A 23 -4.26 -25.66 -26.96
N ALA A 24 -5.56 -26.00 -27.00
CA ALA A 24 -6.61 -25.23 -26.32
C ALA A 24 -6.39 -25.18 -24.80
N ILE A 25 -6.05 -26.31 -24.17
CA ILE A 25 -5.69 -26.37 -22.74
C ILE A 25 -4.46 -25.49 -22.48
N ASN A 26 -3.41 -25.62 -23.28
CA ASN A 26 -2.16 -24.90 -23.08
C ASN A 26 -2.34 -23.38 -23.23
N SER A 27 -3.23 -22.95 -24.13
CA SER A 27 -3.59 -21.55 -24.30
C SER A 27 -4.21 -20.96 -23.01
N GLU A 28 -5.20 -21.64 -22.42
CA GLU A 28 -5.85 -21.20 -21.17
C GLU A 28 -4.96 -21.26 -19.93
N LEU A 29 -3.84 -21.98 -19.96
CA LEU A 29 -2.85 -21.98 -18.87
C LEU A 29 -1.87 -20.80 -18.96
N THR A 30 -1.79 -20.17 -20.13
CA THR A 30 -0.86 -19.06 -20.39
C THR A 30 -1.58 -17.72 -20.25
N SER A 31 -2.82 -17.62 -20.71
CA SER A 31 -3.64 -16.40 -20.64
C SER A 31 -5.12 -16.68 -20.95
N GLY A 32 -6.01 -15.78 -20.50
CA GLY A 32 -7.43 -15.79 -20.90
C GLY A 32 -8.26 -16.86 -20.20
N GLY A 33 -9.33 -17.35 -20.84
CA GLY A 33 -10.17 -18.39 -20.24
C GLY A 33 -10.88 -17.97 -18.95
N ASN A 34 -11.07 -18.93 -18.04
CA ASN A 34 -11.69 -18.70 -16.71
C ASN A 34 -10.75 -19.13 -15.56
N VAL A 35 -9.47 -18.78 -15.70
CA VAL A 35 -8.40 -19.05 -14.75
C VAL A 35 -7.74 -17.73 -14.43
N VAL A 36 -7.31 -17.53 -13.18
CA VAL A 36 -6.52 -16.34 -12.79
C VAL A 36 -5.04 -16.64 -13.02
N HIS A 37 -4.36 -15.77 -13.74
CA HIS A 37 -2.96 -15.90 -14.13
C HIS A 37 -2.04 -15.08 -13.22
N LYS A 38 -0.73 -15.36 -13.32
CA LYS A 38 0.31 -14.61 -12.59
C LYS A 38 0.74 -13.33 -13.31
N THR A 39 0.29 -13.13 -14.55
CA THR A 39 0.71 -12.05 -15.44
C THR A 39 -0.45 -11.63 -16.33
N GLY A 40 -0.40 -10.40 -16.85
CA GLY A 40 -1.47 -9.83 -17.66
C GLY A 40 -2.56 -9.19 -16.81
N ASP A 41 -3.32 -8.28 -17.41
CA ASP A 41 -4.42 -7.59 -16.75
C ASP A 41 -5.69 -8.44 -16.88
N GLU A 42 -6.36 -8.74 -15.76
CA GLU A 42 -7.52 -9.62 -15.70
C GLU A 42 -8.65 -9.01 -14.86
N SER A 43 -9.90 -9.27 -15.25
CA SER A 43 -11.08 -8.94 -14.44
C SER A 43 -11.60 -10.20 -13.75
N ILE A 44 -11.67 -10.17 -12.42
CA ILE A 44 -11.99 -11.34 -11.60
C ILE A 44 -13.33 -11.10 -10.89
N ASP A 45 -14.39 -11.81 -11.31
CA ASP A 45 -15.74 -11.68 -10.74
C ASP A 45 -16.03 -12.71 -9.63
N GLY A 46 -17.07 -12.47 -8.84
CA GLY A 46 -17.55 -13.31 -7.75
C GLY A 46 -16.82 -13.09 -6.42
N ASN A 47 -17.45 -13.50 -5.32
CA ASN A 47 -16.90 -13.32 -3.97
C ASN A 47 -15.60 -14.12 -3.80
N LYS A 48 -14.49 -13.42 -3.52
CA LYS A 48 -13.19 -14.05 -3.22
C LYS A 48 -12.89 -13.94 -1.74
N THR A 49 -12.85 -15.09 -1.08
CA THR A 49 -12.47 -15.19 0.33
C THR A 49 -11.03 -15.66 0.43
N PHE A 50 -10.14 -14.78 0.87
CA PHE A 50 -8.76 -15.13 1.20
C PHE A 50 -8.68 -15.40 2.70
N THR A 51 -8.26 -16.60 3.08
CA THR A 51 -8.12 -17.00 4.50
C THR A 51 -6.78 -16.57 5.10
N GLY A 52 -5.82 -16.20 4.25
CA GLY A 52 -4.52 -15.67 4.66
C GLY A 52 -4.39 -14.17 4.40
N GLU A 53 -3.25 -13.62 4.80
CA GLU A 53 -2.92 -12.22 4.53
C GLU A 53 -2.69 -11.97 3.03
N ILE A 54 -3.24 -10.87 2.52
CA ILE A 54 -2.97 -10.37 1.17
C ILE A 54 -1.91 -9.28 1.28
N LYS A 55 -0.88 -9.37 0.44
CA LYS A 55 0.10 -8.30 0.25
C LYS A 55 -0.05 -7.73 -1.14
N GLN A 56 -0.34 -6.44 -1.22
CA GLN A 56 -0.33 -5.70 -2.47
C GLN A 56 1.09 -5.23 -2.79
N LYS A 57 1.39 -4.98 -4.06
CA LYS A 57 2.74 -4.63 -4.55
C LYS A 57 3.42 -3.51 -3.77
N ASN A 58 2.64 -2.51 -3.36
CA ASN A 58 3.14 -1.33 -2.65
C ASN A 58 2.90 -1.38 -1.13
N ASP A 59 2.47 -2.52 -0.59
CA ASP A 59 2.33 -2.66 0.86
C ASP A 59 3.70 -2.57 1.52
N VAL A 60 3.76 -1.81 2.60
CA VAL A 60 4.96 -1.60 3.40
C VAL A 60 4.61 -1.98 4.83
N ASN A 61 5.30 -2.94 5.42
CA ASN A 61 5.22 -3.20 6.86
C ASN A 61 5.75 -1.99 7.64
N TRP A 62 5.39 -1.88 8.92
CA TRP A 62 5.92 -0.84 9.80
C TRP A 62 7.45 -0.71 9.64
N THR A 63 7.87 0.49 9.25
CA THR A 63 9.26 0.83 9.05
C THR A 63 9.46 2.31 9.36
N TYR A 64 10.68 2.70 9.74
CA TYR A 64 10.97 4.09 10.04
C TYR A 64 10.77 4.99 8.82
N ILE A 65 10.20 6.16 9.05
CA ILE A 65 10.16 7.21 8.03
C ILE A 65 11.63 7.59 7.72
N PRO A 66 12.03 7.64 6.44
CA PRO A 66 13.37 8.05 6.05
C PRO A 66 13.78 9.37 6.71
N SER A 67 14.96 9.38 7.32
CA SER A 67 15.52 10.55 8.03
C SER A 67 14.70 11.05 9.22
N SER A 68 13.84 10.21 9.82
CA SER A 68 13.07 10.59 11.02
C SER A 68 13.86 10.54 12.32
N SER A 69 15.10 10.03 12.31
CA SER A 69 15.90 9.77 13.53
C SER A 69 15.14 8.91 14.55
N ASN A 70 14.43 7.88 14.06
CA ASN A 70 13.57 6.97 14.83
C ASN A 70 12.38 7.62 15.54
N ARG A 71 12.02 8.87 15.20
CA ARG A 71 10.88 9.58 15.82
C ARG A 71 9.52 9.16 15.26
N ALA A 72 9.51 8.61 14.05
CA ALA A 72 8.27 8.23 13.37
C ALA A 72 8.46 7.04 12.42
N GLU A 73 7.41 6.23 12.31
CA GLU A 73 7.29 5.07 11.45
C GLU A 73 6.06 5.19 10.55
N TYR A 74 6.06 4.45 9.45
CA TYR A 74 4.91 4.35 8.57
C TYR A 74 4.67 2.92 8.10
N MET A 75 3.42 2.67 7.69
CA MET A 75 2.95 1.44 7.08
C MET A 75 2.06 1.81 5.89
N ARG A 76 2.08 1.01 4.82
CA ARG A 76 1.12 1.11 3.71
C ARG A 76 0.34 -0.20 3.57
N ARG A 77 -0.98 -0.06 3.44
CA ARG A 77 -1.91 -1.16 3.14
C ARG A 77 -2.87 -0.70 2.05
N GLY A 78 -2.72 -1.25 0.85
CA GLY A 78 -3.39 -0.78 -0.36
C GLY A 78 -3.14 0.72 -0.57
N ASP A 79 -4.20 1.51 -0.57
CA ASP A 79 -4.11 2.94 -0.78
C ASP A 79 -4.07 3.78 0.50
N THR A 80 -4.05 3.14 1.67
CA THR A 80 -3.95 3.83 2.95
C THR A 80 -2.52 3.78 3.47
N VAL A 81 -1.99 4.94 3.82
CA VAL A 81 -0.76 5.08 4.59
C VAL A 81 -1.12 5.48 6.02
N THR A 82 -0.57 4.77 6.97
CA THR A 82 -0.63 5.12 8.39
C THR A 82 0.76 5.51 8.85
N ILE A 83 0.87 6.68 9.45
CA ILE A 83 2.07 7.12 10.17
C ILE A 83 1.82 7.03 11.67
N ARG A 84 2.85 6.73 12.44
CA ARG A 84 2.83 6.83 13.91
C ARG A 84 4.10 7.48 14.40
N TRP A 85 4.01 8.15 15.53
CA TRP A 85 5.13 8.82 16.18
C TRP A 85 5.06 8.57 17.69
N ASP A 86 6.23 8.46 18.30
CA ASP A 86 6.39 8.38 19.74
C ASP A 86 7.78 8.91 20.10
N PHE A 87 7.85 10.16 20.52
CA PHE A 87 9.11 10.80 20.87
C PHE A 87 8.93 11.95 21.86
N THR A 88 10.02 12.30 22.54
CA THR A 88 10.12 13.52 23.35
C THR A 88 10.90 14.57 22.59
N SER A 89 10.39 15.80 22.55
CA SER A 89 11.07 16.92 21.91
C SER A 89 12.27 17.38 22.74
N GLU A 90 13.42 17.55 22.08
CA GLU A 90 14.66 18.00 22.71
C GLU A 90 14.83 19.52 22.72
N GLY A 91 13.93 20.26 22.08
CA GLY A 91 14.04 21.72 21.99
C GLY A 91 12.76 22.41 21.56
N THR A 92 12.84 23.74 21.46
CA THR A 92 11.70 24.57 21.08
C THR A 92 11.85 25.07 19.65
N TYR A 93 11.37 24.28 18.68
CA TYR A 93 11.50 24.55 17.24
C TYR A 93 10.53 23.69 16.40
N ASP A 94 10.51 23.92 15.08
CA ASP A 94 9.79 23.05 14.15
C ASP A 94 10.59 21.77 13.91
N ILE A 95 10.00 20.62 14.16
CA ILE A 95 10.65 19.31 14.08
C ILE A 95 10.33 18.66 12.74
N ALA A 96 11.37 18.38 11.94
CA ALA A 96 11.24 17.49 10.80
C ALA A 96 11.17 16.03 11.30
N LEU A 97 10.12 15.31 10.89
CA LEU A 97 9.96 13.87 11.16
C LEU A 97 10.35 13.01 9.95
N GLY A 98 11.18 13.57 9.06
CA GLY A 98 11.61 12.93 7.82
C GLY A 98 10.63 13.16 6.67
N ALA A 99 10.75 12.33 5.63
CA ALA A 99 9.88 12.38 4.46
C ALA A 99 9.46 10.98 4.01
N LEU A 100 8.17 10.82 3.69
CA LEU A 100 7.66 9.61 3.06
C LEU A 100 8.22 9.48 1.63
N PRO A 101 8.41 8.26 1.12
CA PRO A 101 8.60 8.04 -0.31
C PRO A 101 7.49 8.75 -1.10
N VAL A 102 7.82 9.38 -2.24
CA VAL A 102 6.86 10.18 -3.03
C VAL A 102 5.61 9.39 -3.39
N ALA A 103 5.77 8.10 -3.72
CA ALA A 103 4.65 7.20 -4.04
C ALA A 103 3.71 6.93 -2.86
N HIS A 104 4.10 7.30 -1.63
CA HIS A 104 3.35 7.10 -0.37
C HIS A 104 2.93 8.44 0.26
N ALA A 105 3.26 9.57 -0.37
CA ALA A 105 2.84 10.89 0.07
C ALA A 105 1.34 11.09 -0.24
N PRO A 106 0.60 11.86 0.57
CA PRO A 106 -0.82 12.11 0.33
C PRO A 106 -1.04 12.92 -0.96
N GLN A 107 -2.22 12.80 -1.55
CA GLN A 107 -2.61 13.61 -2.71
C GLN A 107 -2.60 15.12 -2.41
N LYS A 108 -3.09 15.48 -1.23
CA LYS A 108 -3.19 16.85 -0.74
C LYS A 108 -2.45 16.95 0.59
N ARG A 109 -1.98 18.14 0.90
CA ARG A 109 -1.30 18.38 2.17
C ARG A 109 -2.26 18.07 3.33
N VAL A 110 -1.80 17.26 4.28
CA VAL A 110 -2.55 16.89 5.48
C VAL A 110 -2.08 17.77 6.63
N PHE A 111 -3.03 18.26 7.43
CA PHE A 111 -2.77 18.95 8.68
C PHE A 111 -3.50 18.24 9.80
N LYS A 112 -2.79 17.94 10.89
CA LYS A 112 -3.35 17.28 12.05
C LYS A 112 -3.00 18.03 13.31
N SER A 113 -4.01 18.35 14.12
CA SER A 113 -3.77 18.80 15.49
C SER A 113 -3.29 17.62 16.32
N ILE A 114 -2.11 17.74 16.92
CA ILE A 114 -1.55 16.72 17.82
C ILE A 114 -1.46 17.30 19.24
N PRO A 115 -2.08 16.66 20.24
CA PRO A 115 -1.90 17.05 21.62
C PRO A 115 -0.50 16.66 22.11
N GLU A 116 0.06 17.49 22.97
CA GLU A 116 1.20 17.10 23.79
C GLU A 116 0.72 16.09 24.83
N ALA A 117 1.24 14.86 24.80
CA ALA A 117 0.86 13.82 25.75
C ALA A 117 1.30 14.15 27.20
N SER A 118 2.30 15.01 27.36
CA SER A 118 2.80 15.50 28.66
C SER A 118 2.06 16.73 29.21
N ALA A 119 1.09 17.30 28.48
CA ALA A 119 0.38 18.50 28.91
C ALA A 119 -1.14 18.40 28.73
N THR A 120 -1.90 19.11 29.56
CA THR A 120 -3.37 19.03 29.58
C THR A 120 -4.05 19.91 28.54
N SER A 121 -3.37 20.88 27.94
CA SER A 121 -3.98 21.87 27.02
C SER A 121 -3.02 22.44 25.97
N ALA A 122 -1.98 21.71 25.57
CA ALA A 122 -1.11 22.10 24.48
C ALA A 122 -1.42 21.32 23.20
N LEU A 123 -1.66 22.03 22.11
CA LEU A 123 -1.91 21.48 20.78
C LEU A 123 -0.87 22.01 19.80
N HIS A 124 -0.35 21.12 18.98
CA HIS A 124 0.58 21.43 17.90
C HIS A 124 -0.02 21.00 16.57
N VAL A 125 0.62 21.40 15.47
CA VAL A 125 0.19 21.01 14.13
C VAL A 125 1.26 20.14 13.50
N LEU A 126 0.86 18.94 13.09
CA LEU A 126 1.62 18.10 12.20
C LEU A 126 1.16 18.38 10.76
N GLN A 127 2.11 18.65 9.87
CA GLN A 127 1.87 18.77 8.44
C GLN A 127 2.56 17.63 7.70
N ILE A 128 1.87 17.08 6.70
CA ILE A 128 2.42 16.13 5.74
C ILE A 128 2.26 16.73 4.35
N ASN A 129 3.36 16.98 3.65
CA ASN A 129 3.33 17.55 2.30
C ASN A 129 2.75 16.57 1.29
N ALA A 130 2.02 17.13 0.32
CA ALA A 130 1.47 16.39 -0.81
C ALA A 130 2.56 15.78 -1.70
N PHE A 131 2.19 14.80 -2.53
CA PHE A 131 3.07 14.22 -3.55
C PHE A 131 3.51 15.22 -4.63
N LEU A 132 2.74 16.28 -4.87
CA LEU A 132 3.10 17.39 -5.77
C LEU A 132 3.49 18.65 -4.97
N GLY A 133 4.53 19.32 -5.44
CA GLY A 133 5.02 20.59 -4.89
C GLY A 133 6.42 20.50 -4.27
N GLY A 134 6.78 21.51 -3.49
CA GLY A 134 8.07 21.56 -2.80
C GLY A 134 8.15 20.56 -1.66
N SER A 135 9.18 19.72 -1.66
CA SER A 135 9.47 18.67 -0.67
C SER A 135 8.32 17.67 -0.46
N PRO A 136 8.00 16.83 -1.46
CA PRO A 136 6.92 15.86 -1.37
C PRO A 136 7.08 14.89 -0.20
N GLY A 137 5.98 14.59 0.50
CA GLY A 137 5.97 13.65 1.62
C GLY A 137 6.71 14.10 2.87
N ALA A 138 7.31 15.30 2.88
CA ALA A 138 7.96 15.86 4.07
C ALA A 138 6.95 16.03 5.21
N ILE A 139 7.36 15.60 6.42
CA ILE A 139 6.54 15.66 7.63
C ILE A 139 7.18 16.66 8.59
N THR A 140 6.38 17.61 9.07
CA THR A 140 6.85 18.66 9.99
C THR A 140 5.86 18.81 11.13
N LEU A 141 6.37 18.70 12.36
CA LEU A 141 5.67 19.13 13.56
C LEU A 141 6.06 20.58 13.84
N PHE A 142 5.07 21.47 13.86
CA PHE A 142 5.31 22.89 14.11
C PHE A 142 5.37 23.24 15.59
N LYS A 143 6.34 24.08 15.94
CA LYS A 143 6.47 24.75 17.23
C LYS A 143 6.44 23.80 18.42
N ALA A 144 7.15 22.67 18.33
CA ALA A 144 7.31 21.80 19.49
C ALA A 144 7.98 22.57 20.63
N THR A 145 7.69 22.19 21.86
CA THR A 145 8.28 22.74 23.09
C THR A 145 9.30 21.74 23.65
N THR A 146 10.34 22.24 24.33
CA THR A 146 11.36 21.38 24.93
C THR A 146 10.73 20.49 26.00
N GLY A 147 10.99 19.19 25.96
CA GLY A 147 10.46 18.20 26.92
C GLY A 147 9.04 17.70 26.63
N ALA A 148 8.38 18.23 25.59
CA ALA A 148 7.05 17.78 25.20
C ALA A 148 7.08 16.36 24.62
N VAL A 149 6.17 15.51 25.10
CA VAL A 149 5.98 14.14 24.61
C VAL A 149 4.91 14.14 23.53
N PHE A 150 5.21 13.56 22.38
CA PHE A 150 4.29 13.39 21.28
C PHE A 150 4.14 11.91 20.98
N SER A 151 2.93 11.39 21.17
CA SER A 151 2.57 10.03 20.80
C SER A 151 1.25 10.03 20.06
N GLY A 152 1.18 9.32 18.94
CA GLY A 152 -0.03 9.30 18.12
C GLY A 152 0.15 8.61 16.78
N GLN A 153 -0.95 8.56 16.04
CA GLN A 153 -0.99 8.02 14.69
C GLN A 153 -1.96 8.82 13.82
N GLU A 154 -1.72 8.81 12.51
CA GLU A 154 -2.60 9.38 11.50
C GLU A 154 -2.63 8.49 10.26
N SER A 155 -3.83 8.30 9.70
CA SER A 155 -4.03 7.58 8.44
C SER A 155 -4.56 8.53 7.37
N PHE A 156 -4.05 8.37 6.16
CA PHE A 156 -4.55 9.10 4.99
C PHE A 156 -4.48 8.22 3.74
N VAL A 157 -5.26 8.61 2.75
CA VAL A 157 -5.33 7.91 1.45
C VAL A 157 -4.33 8.55 0.48
N VAL A 158 -3.63 7.70 -0.28
CA VAL A 158 -2.60 8.09 -1.25
C VAL A 158 -3.20 8.36 -2.64
N ILE A 159 -4.35 7.75 -2.96
CA ILE A 159 -5.00 7.82 -4.29
C ILE A 159 -5.13 9.25 -4.71
#